data_AF-A0A089PBD4-F1
#
_entry.id   AF-A0A089PBD4-F1
#
_cell.length_a   1.000
_cell.length_b   1.000
_cell.length_c   1.000
_cell.angle_alpha   90.00
_cell.angle_beta   90.00
_cell.angle_gamma   90.00
#
_symmetry.space_group_name_H-M   'P 1'
#
loop_
_entity.id
_entity.type
_entity.pdbx_description
1 polymer ?
#
loop_
_entity_poly.entity_id
_entity_poly.type
_entity_poly.pdbx_seq_one_letter_code
_entity_poly.pdbx_strand_id
1 'polypeptide(L)' 'MITNKRYQTLLMLATTGKPLNKDATEEEKKFYEECKHDYKVMHETAKKHGIKNPILEIPMEVDF' A
#
# COMPACT_ATOMS: atom_id res chain seq x y z
N MET A 1 -9.57 -6.11 -12.21
CA MET A 1 -10.15 -6.20 -10.86
C MET A 1 -9.29 -7.10 -10.01
N ILE A 2 -8.51 -6.47 -9.14
CA ILE A 2 -7.62 -7.12 -8.20
C ILE A 2 -8.46 -7.72 -7.07
N THR A 3 -8.12 -8.93 -6.62
CA THR A 3 -8.83 -9.56 -5.50
C THR A 3 -8.41 -8.93 -4.17
N ASN A 4 -9.28 -8.97 -3.15
CA ASN A 4 -8.96 -8.49 -1.79
C ASN A 4 -7.63 -9.06 -1.24
N LYS A 5 -7.40 -10.36 -1.45
CA LYS A 5 -6.15 -11.02 -1.05
C LYS A 5 -4.93 -10.43 -1.77
N ARG A 6 -5.10 -10.06 -3.04
CA ARG A 6 -4.04 -9.47 -3.84
C ARG A 6 -3.77 -8.03 -3.44
N TYR A 7 -4.79 -7.22 -3.15
CA TYR A 7 -4.64 -5.88 -2.57
C TYR A 7 -3.84 -5.89 -1.26
N GLN A 8 -4.18 -6.79 -0.32
CA GLN A 8 -3.43 -6.96 0.92
C GLN A 8 -1.96 -7.34 0.69
N THR A 9 -1.71 -8.20 -0.30
CA THR A 9 -0.35 -8.60 -0.67
C THR A 9 0.43 -7.40 -1.21
N LEU A 10 -0.16 -6.61 -2.10
CA LEU A 10 0.47 -5.42 -2.67
C LEU A 10 0.78 -4.36 -1.62
N LEU A 11 -0.14 -4.11 -0.68
CA LEU A 11 0.07 -3.22 0.46
C LEU A 11 1.24 -3.70 1.34
N MET A 12 1.28 -4.99 1.67
CA MET A 12 2.37 -5.56 2.45
C MET A 12 3.72 -5.38 1.73
N LEU A 13 3.78 -5.62 0.42
CA LEU A 13 5.01 -5.44 -0.36
C LEU A 13 5.45 -3.96 -0.35
N ALA A 14 4.52 -3.05 -0.63
CA ALA A 14 4.77 -1.60 -0.68
C ALA A 14 5.30 -1.05 0.66
N THR A 15 4.70 -1.46 1.78
CA THR A 15 5.07 -0.99 3.13
C THR A 15 6.35 -1.63 3.67
N THR A 16 6.70 -2.84 3.20
CA THR A 16 7.95 -3.53 3.57
C THR A 16 9.11 -3.27 2.60
N GLY A 17 8.88 -2.51 1.52
CA GLY A 17 9.89 -2.22 0.50
C GLY A 17 10.28 -3.42 -0.36
N LYS A 18 9.46 -4.48 -0.37
CA LYS A 18 9.70 -5.67 -1.19
C LYS A 18 9.24 -5.43 -2.63
N PRO A 19 9.98 -5.89 -3.64
CA PRO A 19 9.64 -5.65 -5.03
C PRO A 19 8.36 -6.36 -5.46
N LEU A 20 7.68 -5.77 -6.44
CA LEU A 20 6.56 -6.38 -7.14
C LEU A 20 7.02 -7.60 -7.96
N ASN A 21 6.13 -8.57 -8.16
CA ASN A 21 6.42 -9.72 -9.02
C ASN A 21 6.48 -9.30 -10.50
N LYS A 22 7.29 -9.99 -11.31
CA LYS A 22 7.55 -9.59 -12.71
C LYS A 22 6.33 -9.76 -13.63
N ASP A 23 5.41 -10.63 -13.24
CA ASP A 23 4.16 -10.95 -13.93
C ASP A 23 2.99 -10.04 -13.50
N ALA A 24 3.24 -9.05 -12.65
CA ALA A 24 2.19 -8.17 -12.17
C ALA A 24 1.56 -7.34 -13.30
N THR A 25 0.25 -7.16 -13.23
CA THR A 25 -0.50 -6.38 -14.21
C THR A 25 -0.24 -4.87 -14.04
N GLU A 26 -0.59 -4.06 -15.04
CA GLU A 26 -0.48 -2.60 -14.94
C GLU A 26 -1.35 -2.02 -13.81
N GLU A 27 -2.51 -2.62 -13.55
CA GLU A 27 -3.40 -2.25 -12.43
C GLU A 27 -2.69 -2.48 -11.08
N GLU A 28 -2.01 -3.63 -10.93
CA GLU A 28 -1.26 -3.97 -9.71
C GLU A 28 -0.04 -3.07 -9.51
N LYS A 29 0.67 -2.74 -10.60
CA LYS A 29 1.82 -1.82 -10.57
C LYS A 29 1.39 -0.43 -10.11
N LYS A 30 0.28 0.08 -10.65
CA LYS A 30 -0.26 1.38 -10.26
C LYS A 30 -0.61 1.42 -8.78
N PHE A 31 -1.37 0.42 -8.30
CA PHE A 31 -1.75 0.33 -6.90
C PHE A 31 -0.54 0.22 -5.96
N TYR A 32 0.49 -0.55 -6.33
CA TYR A 32 1.70 -0.69 -5.54
C TYR A 32 2.48 0.63 -5.40
N GLU A 33 2.62 1.40 -6.49
CA GLU A 33 3.29 2.70 -6.43
C GLU A 33 2.49 3.73 -5.64
N GLU A 34 1.15 3.71 -5.72
CA GLU A 34 0.27 4.52 -4.86
C GLU A 34 0.47 4.17 -3.38
N CYS A 35 0.44 2.88 -3.01
CA CYS A 35 0.69 2.45 -1.63
C CYS A 35 2.06 2.87 -1.11
N LYS A 36 3.11 2.82 -1.95
CA LYS A 36 4.45 3.29 -1.58
C LYS A 36 4.47 4.79 -1.31
N HIS A 37 3.80 5.57 -2.16
CA HIS A 37 3.70 7.01 -1.99
C HIS A 37 2.98 7.35 -0.67
N ASP A 38 1.82 6.76 -0.44
CA ASP A 38 0.99 7.02 0.73
C ASP A 38 1.70 6.59 2.02
N TYR A 39 2.36 5.44 2.01
CA TYR A 39 3.15 4.99 3.15
C TYR A 39 4.28 5.98 3.51
N LYS A 40 4.95 6.55 2.50
CA LYS A 40 5.98 7.56 2.71
C LYS A 40 5.38 8.85 3.30
N VAL A 41 4.29 9.35 2.71
CA VAL A 41 3.59 10.56 3.19
C VAL A 41 3.12 10.37 4.63
N MET A 42 2.57 9.20 4.94
CA MET A 42 2.14 8.83 6.29
C MET A 42 3.30 8.90 7.28
N HIS A 43 4.45 8.30 6.97
CA HIS A 43 5.63 8.33 7.85
C HIS A 43 6.19 9.75 8.04
N GLU A 44 6.26 10.55 6.97
CA GLU A 44 6.70 11.94 7.06
C GLU A 44 5.76 12.78 7.92
N THR A 45 4.46 12.57 7.78
CA THR A 45 3.42 13.24 8.58
C THR A 45 3.48 12.78 10.04
N ALA A 46 3.60 11.48 10.29
CA ALA A 46 3.74 10.93 11.63
C ALA A 46 4.95 11.50 12.36
N LYS A 47 6.09 11.62 11.65
CA LYS A 47 7.30 12.25 12.18
C LYS A 47 7.08 13.72 12.54
N LYS A 48 6.37 14.49 11.71
CA LYS A 48 6.01 15.90 12.00
C LYS A 48 5.13 16.04 13.24
N HIS A 49 4.24 15.09 13.48
CA HIS A 49 3.28 15.13 14.58
C HIS A 49 3.70 14.32 15.82
N GLY A 50 4.90 13.72 15.83
CA GLY A 50 5.39 12.93 16.97
C GLY A 50 4.66 11.59 17.16
N ILE A 51 3.99 11.07 16.13
CA ILE A 51 3.29 9.79 16.14
C ILE A 51 4.32 8.66 15.98
N LYS A 52 4.41 7.77 16.96
CA LYS A 52 5.44 6.70 16.97
C LYS A 52 5.12 5.53 16.04
N ASN A 53 3.85 5.17 15.90
CA ASN A 53 3.40 3.97 15.17
C ASN A 53 2.27 4.31 14.20
N PRO A 54 2.57 4.97 13.07
CA PRO A 54 1.54 5.21 12.05
C PRO A 54 1.14 3.91 11.36
N ILE A 55 -0.15 3.74 11.09
CA ILE A 55 -0.73 2.59 10.39
C ILE A 55 -1.42 3.11 9.13
N LEU A 56 -1.16 2.47 7.99
CA LEU A 56 -1.82 2.76 6.73
C LEU A 56 -3.06 1.87 6.61
N GLU A 57 -4.24 2.47 6.67
CA GLU A 57 -5.50 1.78 6.42
C GLU A 57 -5.90 1.99 4.96
N ILE A 58 -6.15 0.89 4.24
CA ILE A 58 -6.69 0.96 2.88
C ILE A 58 -8.20 0.68 2.96
N PRO A 59 -9.06 1.64 2.56
CA PRO A 59 -10.47 1.36 2.41
C PRO A 59 -10.63 0.37 1.25
N MET A 60 -10.91 -0.90 1.56
CA MET A 60 -11.30 -1.86 0.53
C MET A 60 -12.81 -1.77 0.37
N GLU A 61 -13.27 -1.37 -0.81
CA GLU A 61 -14.67 -1.54 -1.19
C GLU A 61 -14.95 -3.03 -1.23
N VAL A 62 -15.78 -3.51 -0.29
CA VAL A 62 -16.29 -4.88 -0.34
C VAL A 62 -17.47 -4.84 -1.30
N ASP A 63 -17.21 -5.11 -2.58
CA ASP A 63 -18.29 -5.41 -3.52
C ASP A 63 -18.99 -6.68 -3.02
N PHE A 64 -20.22 -6.53 -2.53
CA PHE A 64 -21.14 -7.60 -2.14
C PHE A 64 -21.93 -8.11 -3.34
#